data_AF-A0A672GFX7-F1
#
_entry.id   AF-A0A672GFX7-F1
#
_cell.length_a   1.000
_cell.length_b   1.000
_cell.length_c   1.000
_cell.angle_alpha   90.00
_cell.angle_beta   90.00
_cell.angle_gamma   90.00
#
_symmetry.space_group_name_H-M   'P 1'
#
loop_
_entity.id
_entity.type
_entity.pdbx_description
1 polymer ?
#
loop_
_entity_poly.entity_id
_entity_poly.type
_entity_poly.pdbx_seq_one_letter_code
_entity_poly.pdbx_strand_id
1 'polypeptide(L)'
;CRKDCIMTAGVGRSACEHWRLLLSCAASTGNGEQGKPFPLTESDRVDQAYRENGFNIYVSDRISLNRSLPDIRHENCKQRLYAEKLPNTSIIIPFHNEGWSSLLRTVHSVLNRSPPQLIAEVILVDDFSDKEHLKVALEEYMKRMPKVRILRTKKREGLIRTRLLGAAAAKGEVITFLDSHCEANVNWLPPLLDRISQNRKTIVCPMIDVIDHDNFGYDTQAGDAMRGAFDWEMYYKRIPIPAELQKNDPSEPFESPVMAGGLFAVDRKWFWELGGYDTGLEIWGGEQYEISFKVWMCGGRMEDIPCSRVGHIYRKYVPYKVPGGINTLRHSAFRFFFTSVSPKEFFFFFFFSHTAKPVL
;
A
#
# COMPACT_ATOMS: atom_id res chain seq x y z
N CYS A 1 2.80 13.33 29.64
CA CYS A 1 2.10 13.25 30.93
C CYS A 1 0.60 12.97 30.75
N ARG A 2 0.22 11.69 30.66
CA ARG A 2 -0.95 11.12 31.34
C ARG A 2 -0.50 9.73 31.79
N LYS A 3 -0.24 9.62 33.09
CA LYS A 3 -0.14 8.34 33.79
C LYS A 3 -1.57 7.83 33.86
N ASP A 4 -1.88 6.73 33.19
CA ASP A 4 -2.97 5.82 33.52
C ASP A 4 -2.93 4.65 32.52
N CYS A 5 -2.03 3.69 32.79
CA CYS A 5 -2.31 2.31 32.38
C CYS A 5 -3.51 1.87 33.22
N ILE A 6 -4.72 2.14 32.73
CA ILE A 6 -5.91 1.55 33.34
C ILE A 6 -5.82 0.05 33.08
N MET A 7 -5.49 -0.70 34.13
CA MET A 7 -5.73 -2.13 34.21
C MET A 7 -7.24 -2.35 34.26
N THR A 8 -7.92 -2.27 33.11
CA THR A 8 -9.22 -2.89 32.95
C THR A 8 -8.99 -4.39 32.74
N ALA A 9 -9.58 -5.19 33.62
CA ALA A 9 -9.49 -6.63 33.60
C ALA A 9 -9.78 -7.17 32.19
N GLY A 10 -8.76 -7.78 31.56
CA GLY A 10 -8.87 -8.39 30.23
C GLY A 10 -7.80 -7.94 29.22
N VAL A 11 -7.14 -6.79 29.40
CA VAL A 11 -6.15 -6.31 28.42
C VAL A 11 -4.77 -6.89 28.70
N GLY A 12 -4.35 -7.85 27.86
CA GLY A 12 -3.05 -8.52 27.96
C GLY A 12 -1.84 -7.59 27.84
N ARG A 13 -0.67 -8.06 28.29
CA ARG A 13 0.63 -7.36 28.33
C ARG A 13 1.05 -6.67 27.02
N SER A 14 0.50 -7.07 25.87
CA SER A 14 0.85 -6.55 24.53
C SER A 14 0.44 -5.10 24.29
N ALA A 15 -0.66 -4.62 24.88
CA ALA A 15 -1.11 -3.22 24.71
C ALA A 15 -0.15 -2.22 25.37
N CYS A 16 0.48 -2.60 26.49
CA CYS A 16 1.47 -1.79 27.20
C CYS A 16 2.79 -1.65 26.42
N GLU A 17 3.22 -2.67 25.67
CA GLU A 17 4.44 -2.61 24.86
C GLU A 17 4.27 -1.71 23.63
N HIS A 18 3.09 -1.76 22.98
CA HIS A 18 2.77 -0.87 21.86
C HIS A 18 2.75 0.60 22.29
N TRP A 19 2.21 0.90 23.48
CA TRP A 19 2.21 2.26 24.04
C TRP A 19 3.62 2.77 24.38
N ARG A 20 4.53 1.89 24.83
CA ARG A 20 5.93 2.24 25.07
C ARG A 20 6.67 2.58 23.76
N LEU A 21 6.41 1.86 22.68
CA LEU A 21 6.97 2.16 21.36
C LEU A 21 6.45 3.50 20.81
N LEU A 22 5.18 3.83 21.03
CA LEU A 22 4.62 5.13 20.65
C LEU A 22 5.23 6.29 21.45
N LEU A 23 5.43 6.10 22.76
CA LEU A 23 6.10 7.08 23.62
C LEU A 23 7.58 7.27 23.24
N SER A 24 8.29 6.19 22.86
CA SER A 24 9.67 6.31 22.37
C SER A 24 9.74 6.97 21.00
N CYS A 25 8.77 6.71 20.12
CA CYS A 25 8.65 7.37 18.82
C CYS A 25 8.38 8.87 18.98
N ALA A 26 7.54 9.31 19.92
CA ALA A 26 7.28 10.74 20.13
C ALA A 26 8.50 11.52 20.66
N ALA A 27 9.44 10.83 21.31
CA ALA A 27 10.67 11.41 21.84
C ALA A 27 11.88 11.26 20.89
N SER A 28 11.70 10.62 19.73
CA SER A 28 12.80 10.42 18.78
C SER A 28 13.24 11.75 18.15
N THR A 29 14.56 11.90 18.03
CA THR A 29 15.19 13.09 17.44
C THR A 29 16.18 12.66 16.37
N GLY A 30 16.30 13.47 15.31
CA GLY A 30 17.13 13.14 14.15
C GLY A 30 16.47 13.58 12.85
N ASN A 31 17.22 13.46 11.76
CA ASN A 31 16.73 13.79 10.43
C ASN A 31 15.59 12.84 10.01
N GLY A 32 14.48 13.39 9.54
CA GLY A 32 13.32 12.62 9.09
C GLY A 32 12.40 12.12 10.21
N GLU A 33 12.75 12.31 11.49
CA GLU A 33 11.89 11.93 12.62
C GLU A 33 10.61 12.77 12.67
N GLN A 34 9.53 12.19 13.19
CA GLN A 34 8.17 12.72 13.12
C GLN A 34 7.71 13.00 11.68
N GLY A 35 8.28 12.29 10.69
CA GLY A 35 8.03 12.52 9.27
C GLY A 35 8.39 13.92 8.77
N LYS A 36 9.24 14.67 9.51
CA LYS A 36 9.66 16.00 9.08
C LYS A 36 10.53 15.90 7.81
N PRO A 37 10.44 16.89 6.88
CA PRO A 37 11.32 16.96 5.72
C PRO A 37 12.80 16.91 6.13
N PHE A 38 13.60 16.12 5.41
CA PHE A 38 15.05 16.12 5.55
C PHE A 38 15.62 17.49 5.11
N PRO A 39 16.56 18.09 5.87
CA PRO A 39 17.18 19.35 5.50
C PRO A 39 18.15 19.14 4.33
N LEU A 40 17.65 19.34 3.10
CA LEU A 40 18.44 19.13 1.87
C LEU A 40 19.62 20.08 1.76
N THR A 41 20.77 19.53 1.40
CA THR A 41 22.00 20.23 1.03
C THR A 41 22.23 20.15 -0.48
N GLU A 42 23.21 20.88 -1.01
CA GLU A 42 23.51 20.87 -2.46
C GLU A 42 23.92 19.47 -2.96
N SER A 43 24.65 18.69 -2.14
CA SER A 43 25.01 17.30 -2.48
C SER A 43 23.80 16.38 -2.61
N ASP A 44 22.65 16.77 -2.07
CA ASP A 44 21.43 15.96 -2.07
C ASP A 44 20.58 16.23 -3.31
N ARG A 45 20.84 17.33 -4.03
CA ARG A 45 20.07 17.81 -5.18
C ARG A 45 20.61 17.31 -6.52
N VAL A 46 21.50 16.32 -6.51
CA VAL A 46 22.12 15.77 -7.71
C VAL A 46 21.21 14.72 -8.37
N ASP A 47 21.13 14.73 -9.70
CA ASP A 47 20.31 13.78 -10.46
C ASP A 47 20.65 12.31 -10.17
N GLN A 48 21.91 12.02 -9.83
CA GLN A 48 22.37 10.68 -9.50
C GLN A 48 21.60 10.07 -8.32
N ALA A 49 21.17 10.89 -7.35
CA ALA A 49 20.41 10.43 -6.19
C ALA A 49 19.05 9.82 -6.57
N TYR A 50 18.54 10.13 -7.77
CA TYR A 50 17.24 9.68 -8.26
C TYR A 50 17.33 8.55 -9.27
N ARG A 51 18.46 8.41 -10.00
CA ARG A 51 18.57 7.56 -11.20
C ARG A 51 18.10 6.11 -11.00
N GLU A 52 18.39 5.54 -9.84
CA GLU A 52 18.11 4.13 -9.59
C GLU A 52 16.67 3.85 -9.15
N ASN A 53 16.02 4.83 -8.50
CA ASN A 53 14.76 4.61 -7.80
C ASN A 53 13.65 5.61 -8.19
N GLY A 54 13.94 6.66 -8.94
CA GLY A 54 12.98 7.74 -9.20
C GLY A 54 12.63 8.58 -7.95
N PHE A 55 13.36 8.39 -6.84
CA PHE A 55 13.29 9.15 -5.60
C PHE A 55 14.70 9.25 -4.99
N ASN A 56 14.90 10.20 -4.07
CA ASN A 56 16.21 10.55 -3.52
C ASN A 56 16.76 9.48 -2.55
N ILE A 57 17.56 8.54 -3.07
CA ILE A 57 18.12 7.46 -2.25
C ILE A 57 19.15 7.98 -1.23
N TYR A 58 19.86 9.07 -1.52
CA TYR A 58 20.85 9.64 -0.61
C TYR A 58 20.18 10.19 0.66
N VAL A 59 18.99 10.77 0.52
CA VAL A 59 18.18 11.21 1.66
C VAL A 59 17.66 10.00 2.43
N SER A 60 17.10 9.00 1.73
CA SER A 60 16.64 7.76 2.35
C SER A 60 17.73 7.11 3.21
N ASP A 61 18.96 6.98 2.71
CA ASP A 61 20.05 6.31 3.40
C ASP A 61 20.49 7.01 4.70
N ARG A 62 20.19 8.31 4.84
CA ARG A 62 20.50 9.11 6.05
C ARG A 62 19.32 9.29 6.99
N ILE A 63 18.16 8.73 6.66
CA ILE A 63 17.00 8.68 7.56
C ILE A 63 16.97 7.31 8.24
N SER A 64 16.70 7.28 9.54
CA SER A 64 16.59 6.05 10.33
C SER A 64 15.57 5.07 9.74
N LEU A 65 15.95 3.79 9.58
CA LEU A 65 15.03 2.71 9.16
C LEU A 65 13.82 2.56 10.09
N ASN A 66 13.93 3.06 11.33
CA ASN A 66 12.89 3.04 12.36
C ASN A 66 12.33 4.44 12.66
N ARG A 67 12.49 5.42 11.75
CA ARG A 67 12.04 6.79 11.98
C ARG A 67 10.58 6.85 12.42
N SER A 68 10.25 7.77 13.32
CA SER A 68 8.87 8.03 13.72
C SER A 68 8.12 8.84 12.66
N LEU A 69 6.80 8.70 12.67
CA LEU A 69 5.86 9.36 11.76
C LEU A 69 4.84 10.17 12.55
N PRO A 70 4.28 11.24 11.97
CA PRO A 70 3.23 11.99 12.62
C PRO A 70 1.93 11.18 12.62
N ASP A 71 1.20 11.23 13.74
CA ASP A 71 -0.16 10.67 13.81
C ASP A 71 -1.17 11.68 13.27
N ILE A 72 -1.38 11.65 11.95
CA ILE A 72 -2.32 12.53 11.22
C ILE A 72 -3.72 11.92 11.08
N ARG A 73 -4.04 10.86 11.83
CA ARG A 73 -5.38 10.27 11.83
C ARG A 73 -6.39 11.22 12.46
N HIS A 74 -7.66 11.04 12.08
CA HIS A 74 -8.76 11.72 12.76
C HIS A 74 -8.77 11.40 14.26
N GLU A 75 -9.12 12.37 15.12
CA GLU A 75 -9.07 12.20 16.58
C GLU A 75 -9.89 11.00 17.08
N ASN A 76 -11.05 10.74 16.46
CA ASN A 76 -11.89 9.58 16.77
C ASN A 76 -11.15 8.25 16.59
N CYS A 77 -10.21 8.14 15.64
CA CYS A 77 -9.43 6.93 15.41
C CYS A 77 -8.55 6.53 16.60
N LYS A 78 -8.16 7.49 17.46
CA LYS A 78 -7.34 7.24 18.65
C LYS A 78 -8.13 6.54 19.76
N GLN A 79 -9.45 6.65 19.71
CA GLN A 79 -10.38 6.08 20.69
C GLN A 79 -11.11 4.83 20.18
N ARG A 80 -10.99 4.51 18.88
CA ARG A 80 -11.63 3.33 18.30
C ARG A 80 -11.01 2.04 18.86
N LEU A 81 -11.90 1.14 19.23
CA LEU A 81 -11.59 -0.23 19.64
C LEU A 81 -12.02 -1.19 18.54
N TYR A 82 -11.30 -2.30 18.44
CA TYR A 82 -11.53 -3.36 17.45
C TYR A 82 -11.78 -4.68 18.18
N ALA A 83 -12.29 -5.68 17.47
CA ALA A 83 -12.51 -7.00 18.03
C ALA A 83 -11.21 -7.58 18.61
N GLU A 84 -11.31 -8.28 19.74
CA GLU A 84 -10.15 -8.89 20.40
C GLU A 84 -9.52 -10.01 19.55
N LYS A 85 -10.36 -10.76 18.83
CA LYS A 85 -9.95 -11.83 17.92
C LYS A 85 -10.08 -11.35 16.48
N LEU A 86 -8.94 -11.10 15.84
CA LEU A 86 -8.85 -10.72 14.44
C LEU A 86 -8.18 -11.84 13.63
N PRO A 87 -8.53 -12.01 12.34
CA PRO A 87 -7.85 -12.94 11.47
C PRO A 87 -6.38 -12.53 11.30
N ASN A 88 -5.47 -13.49 11.21
CA ASN A 88 -4.07 -13.18 10.90
C ASN A 88 -3.89 -12.84 9.41
N THR A 89 -2.81 -12.14 9.08
CA THR A 89 -2.49 -11.74 7.70
C THR A 89 -1.11 -12.17 7.24
N SER A 90 -0.99 -12.54 5.96
CA SER A 90 0.27 -12.60 5.23
C SER A 90 0.48 -11.28 4.49
N ILE A 91 1.54 -10.55 4.85
CA ILE A 91 1.89 -9.28 4.21
C ILE A 91 2.81 -9.57 3.04
N ILE A 92 2.41 -9.18 1.83
CA ILE A 92 3.17 -9.43 0.59
C ILE A 92 3.72 -8.11 0.07
N ILE A 93 5.03 -8.09 -0.15
CA ILE A 93 5.76 -6.91 -0.64
C ILE A 93 6.50 -7.31 -1.93
N PRO A 94 5.92 -7.06 -3.12
CA PRO A 94 6.63 -7.24 -4.37
C PRO A 94 7.69 -6.15 -4.53
N PHE A 95 8.86 -6.52 -5.06
CA PHE A 95 9.92 -5.55 -5.36
C PHE A 95 10.72 -5.96 -6.60
N HIS A 96 11.20 -4.95 -7.32
CA HIS A 96 12.14 -5.11 -8.42
C HIS A 96 13.16 -3.97 -8.34
N ASN A 97 14.44 -4.28 -8.14
CA ASN A 97 15.52 -3.30 -8.09
C ASN A 97 15.28 -2.14 -7.11
N GLU A 98 14.56 -2.38 -6.02
CA GLU A 98 14.24 -1.35 -5.05
C GLU A 98 15.45 -0.97 -4.20
N GLY A 99 15.58 0.31 -3.86
CA GLY A 99 16.58 0.82 -2.93
C GLY A 99 16.62 0.08 -1.60
N TRP A 100 17.83 -0.16 -1.09
CA TRP A 100 18.06 -0.90 0.15
C TRP A 100 17.38 -0.28 1.35
N SER A 101 17.59 1.02 1.59
CA SER A 101 17.06 1.71 2.76
C SER A 101 15.53 1.82 2.73
N SER A 102 14.92 2.09 1.57
CA SER A 102 13.47 2.14 1.41
C SER A 102 12.82 0.78 1.66
N LEU A 103 13.33 -0.31 1.07
CA LEU A 103 12.80 -1.66 1.27
C LEU A 103 12.86 -2.08 2.73
N LEU A 104 14.01 -1.88 3.37
CA LEU A 104 14.18 -2.23 4.78
C LEU A 104 13.26 -1.39 5.67
N ARG A 105 13.10 -0.09 5.41
CA ARG A 105 12.21 0.79 6.18
C ARG A 105 10.75 0.34 6.08
N THR A 106 10.31 -0.16 4.92
CA THR A 106 8.99 -0.79 4.79
C THR A 106 8.86 -2.00 5.72
N VAL A 107 9.81 -2.93 5.67
CA VAL A 107 9.81 -4.12 6.54
C VAL A 107 9.82 -3.75 8.02
N HIS A 108 10.69 -2.83 8.44
CA HIS A 108 10.77 -2.34 9.81
C HIS A 108 9.47 -1.67 10.25
N SER A 109 8.86 -0.83 9.40
CA SER A 109 7.59 -0.17 9.72
C SER A 109 6.48 -1.19 10.00
N VAL A 110 6.40 -2.25 9.19
CA VAL A 110 5.44 -3.35 9.37
C VAL A 110 5.71 -4.08 10.68
N LEU A 111 6.93 -4.56 10.90
CA LEU A 111 7.25 -5.37 12.08
C LEU A 111 7.11 -4.59 13.39
N ASN A 112 7.46 -3.31 13.39
CA ASN A 112 7.43 -2.47 14.60
C ASN A 112 6.03 -1.93 14.93
N ARG A 113 5.14 -1.79 13.93
CA ARG A 113 3.83 -1.12 14.11
C ARG A 113 2.63 -2.03 13.91
N SER A 114 2.86 -3.29 13.57
CA SER A 114 1.81 -4.31 13.54
C SER A 114 1.88 -5.19 14.79
N PRO A 115 0.73 -5.51 15.43
CA PRO A 115 0.70 -6.47 16.53
C PRO A 115 1.28 -7.82 16.07
N PRO A 116 2.33 -8.35 16.71
CA PRO A 116 3.03 -9.53 16.22
C PRO A 116 2.10 -10.73 16.01
N GLN A 117 1.11 -10.94 16.87
CA GLN A 117 0.15 -12.03 16.78
C GLN A 117 -0.74 -11.99 15.52
N LEU A 118 -0.92 -10.82 14.91
CA LEU A 118 -1.71 -10.66 13.68
C LEU A 118 -0.89 -10.90 12.42
N ILE A 119 0.45 -10.86 12.50
CA ILE A 119 1.33 -11.15 11.37
C ILE A 119 1.60 -12.65 11.33
N ALA A 120 1.00 -13.35 10.36
CA ALA A 120 1.35 -14.73 10.06
C ALA A 120 2.77 -14.79 9.47
N GLU A 121 3.04 -13.94 8.48
CA GLU A 121 4.33 -13.83 7.79
C GLU A 121 4.41 -12.53 6.97
N VAL A 122 5.63 -12.11 6.66
CA VAL A 122 5.94 -11.07 5.67
C VAL A 122 6.71 -11.74 4.53
N ILE A 123 6.19 -11.65 3.32
CA ILE A 123 6.72 -12.29 2.13
C ILE A 123 7.26 -11.20 1.21
N LEU A 124 8.59 -11.09 1.13
CA LEU A 124 9.26 -10.25 0.14
C LEU A 124 9.34 -11.04 -1.17
N VAL A 125 8.78 -10.53 -2.25
CA VAL A 125 8.77 -11.22 -3.55
C VAL A 125 9.65 -10.47 -4.54
N ASP A 126 10.83 -11.02 -4.81
CA ASP A 126 11.81 -10.50 -5.77
C ASP A 126 11.37 -10.82 -7.20
N ASP A 127 10.95 -9.80 -7.94
CA ASP A 127 10.65 -9.84 -9.37
C ASP A 127 11.93 -9.71 -10.20
N PHE A 128 12.86 -10.66 -10.04
CA PHE A 128 14.05 -10.80 -10.86
C PHE A 128 14.96 -9.54 -10.83
N SER A 129 15.24 -9.04 -9.63
CA SER A 129 16.17 -7.92 -9.43
C SER A 129 17.59 -8.28 -9.88
N ASP A 130 18.36 -7.32 -10.37
CA ASP A 130 19.78 -7.48 -10.75
C ASP A 130 20.75 -6.74 -9.80
N LYS A 131 20.23 -5.99 -8.82
CA LYS A 131 21.06 -5.30 -7.83
C LYS A 131 21.66 -6.28 -6.80
N GLU A 132 22.98 -6.25 -6.66
CA GLU A 132 23.73 -7.14 -5.75
C GLU A 132 23.27 -7.08 -4.29
N HIS A 133 22.92 -5.88 -3.80
CA HIS A 133 22.44 -5.73 -2.42
C HIS A 133 21.11 -6.46 -2.16
N LEU A 134 20.32 -6.79 -3.20
CA LEU A 134 19.06 -7.54 -3.07
C LEU A 134 19.25 -9.07 -3.09
N LYS A 135 20.50 -9.55 -3.19
CA LYS A 135 20.84 -10.98 -3.24
C LYS A 135 21.22 -11.49 -1.85
N VAL A 136 22.46 -11.94 -1.68
CA VAL A 136 22.97 -12.54 -0.44
C VAL A 136 22.87 -11.57 0.73
N ALA A 137 23.18 -10.29 0.52
CA ALA A 137 23.12 -9.28 1.58
C ALA A 137 21.71 -9.13 2.18
N LEU A 138 20.67 -9.16 1.33
CA LEU A 138 19.27 -9.11 1.79
C LEU A 138 18.88 -10.38 2.56
N GLU A 139 19.30 -11.55 2.07
CA GLU A 139 19.05 -12.83 2.74
C GLU A 139 19.68 -12.86 4.14
N GLU A 140 20.95 -12.49 4.26
CA GLU A 140 21.63 -12.39 5.55
C GLU A 140 20.96 -11.37 6.48
N TYR A 141 20.52 -10.23 5.93
CA TYR A 141 19.81 -9.23 6.72
C TYR A 141 18.51 -9.79 7.31
N MET A 142 17.71 -10.46 6.50
CA MET A 142 16.37 -10.94 6.85
C MET A 142 16.37 -12.17 7.77
N LYS A 143 17.49 -12.92 7.90
CA LYS A 143 17.62 -13.99 8.91
C LYS A 143 17.35 -13.52 10.35
N ARG A 144 17.56 -12.23 10.63
CA ARG A 144 17.30 -11.63 11.95
C ARG A 144 15.82 -11.39 12.22
N MET A 145 14.96 -11.53 11.21
CA MET A 145 13.54 -11.24 11.26
C MET A 145 12.76 -12.52 10.96
N PRO A 146 12.44 -13.35 11.98
CA PRO A 146 11.95 -14.71 11.75
C PRO A 146 10.59 -14.81 11.05
N LYS A 147 9.83 -13.71 11.03
CA LYS A 147 8.55 -13.63 10.30
C LYS A 147 8.71 -13.24 8.83
N VAL A 148 9.91 -12.85 8.40
CA VAL A 148 10.19 -12.41 7.04
C VAL A 148 10.79 -13.56 6.25
N ARG A 149 10.28 -13.78 5.04
CA ARG A 149 10.90 -14.67 4.07
C ARG A 149 10.93 -14.06 2.69
N ILE A 150 11.89 -14.49 1.89
CA ILE A 150 12.10 -14.02 0.53
C ILE A 150 11.68 -15.12 -0.45
N LEU A 151 10.87 -14.75 -1.44
CA LEU A 151 10.57 -15.54 -2.62
C LEU A 151 11.19 -14.86 -3.83
N ARG A 152 11.74 -15.64 -4.76
CA ARG A 152 12.36 -15.10 -5.97
C ARG A 152 11.74 -15.73 -7.21
N THR A 153 11.41 -14.88 -8.17
CA THR A 153 11.00 -15.31 -9.52
C THR A 153 12.23 -15.75 -10.33
N LYS A 154 12.00 -16.61 -11.33
CA LYS A 154 13.08 -17.14 -12.21
C LYS A 154 13.38 -16.24 -13.41
N LYS A 155 12.49 -15.30 -13.70
CA LYS A 155 12.54 -14.32 -14.79
C LYS A 155 11.68 -13.13 -14.38
N ARG A 156 11.78 -12.01 -15.10
CA ARG A 156 10.92 -10.85 -14.87
C ARG A 156 9.45 -11.19 -15.19
N GLU A 157 8.61 -11.22 -14.16
CA GLU A 157 7.18 -11.52 -14.26
C GLU A 157 6.33 -10.23 -14.24
N GLY A 158 6.83 -9.15 -13.64
CA GLY A 158 6.07 -7.91 -13.45
C GLY A 158 5.26 -7.91 -12.16
N LEU A 159 4.73 -6.75 -11.78
CA LEU A 159 4.11 -6.51 -10.47
C LEU A 159 2.97 -7.49 -10.18
N ILE A 160 2.11 -7.72 -11.17
CA ILE A 160 0.85 -8.46 -11.03
C ILE A 160 1.12 -9.94 -10.75
N ARG A 161 1.92 -10.58 -11.60
CA ARG A 161 2.32 -11.99 -11.42
C ARG A 161 3.20 -12.18 -10.18
N THR A 162 3.99 -11.19 -9.80
CA THR A 162 4.77 -11.19 -8.56
C THR A 162 3.86 -11.16 -7.32
N ARG A 163 2.81 -10.33 -7.32
CA ARG A 163 1.77 -10.34 -6.28
C ARG A 163 1.06 -11.69 -6.21
N LEU A 164 0.72 -12.29 -7.35
CA LEU A 164 0.11 -13.63 -7.41
C LEU A 164 1.01 -14.73 -6.83
N LEU A 165 2.32 -14.69 -7.11
CA LEU A 165 3.28 -15.64 -6.52
C LEU A 165 3.29 -15.53 -4.99
N GLY A 166 3.32 -14.30 -4.46
CA GLY A 166 3.21 -14.06 -3.02
C GLY A 166 1.88 -14.58 -2.46
N ALA A 167 0.77 -14.30 -3.14
CA ALA A 167 -0.57 -14.69 -2.71
C ALA A 167 -0.76 -16.20 -2.69
N ALA A 168 -0.16 -16.90 -3.66
CA ALA A 168 -0.23 -18.36 -3.76
C ALA A 168 0.57 -19.03 -2.63
N ALA A 169 1.63 -18.38 -2.17
CA ALA A 169 2.46 -18.85 -1.07
C ALA A 169 1.95 -18.42 0.32
N ALA A 170 0.97 -17.52 0.41
CA ALA A 170 0.48 -16.94 1.65
C ALA A 170 -0.31 -17.96 2.49
N LYS A 171 -0.01 -18.00 3.79
CA LYS A 171 -0.64 -18.90 4.77
C LYS A 171 -1.69 -18.21 5.64
N GLY A 172 -1.66 -16.88 5.71
CA GLY A 172 -2.56 -16.09 6.53
C GLY A 172 -4.02 -16.21 6.08
N GLU A 173 -4.95 -15.88 6.97
CA GLU A 173 -6.38 -15.83 6.65
C GLU A 173 -6.70 -14.67 5.71
N VAL A 174 -6.02 -13.55 5.91
CA VAL A 174 -6.06 -12.35 5.06
C VAL A 174 -4.74 -12.23 4.29
N ILE A 175 -4.81 -11.68 3.07
CA ILE A 175 -3.65 -11.20 2.32
C ILE A 175 -3.63 -9.68 2.44
N THR A 176 -2.48 -9.11 2.77
CA THR A 176 -2.25 -7.65 2.74
C THR A 176 -1.12 -7.33 1.77
N PHE A 177 -1.40 -6.56 0.73
CA PHE A 177 -0.38 -6.08 -0.20
C PHE A 177 0.13 -4.71 0.24
N LEU A 178 1.45 -4.52 0.15
CA LEU A 178 2.11 -3.23 0.27
C LEU A 178 3.19 -3.13 -0.80
N ASP A 179 3.43 -1.92 -1.32
CA ASP A 179 4.60 -1.68 -2.14
C ASP A 179 5.89 -1.60 -1.29
N SER A 180 7.05 -1.74 -1.93
CA SER A 180 8.36 -1.89 -1.27
C SER A 180 9.00 -0.57 -0.82
N HIS A 181 8.26 0.53 -0.87
CA HIS A 181 8.66 1.87 -0.51
C HIS A 181 7.53 2.57 0.26
N CYS A 182 6.96 1.83 1.21
CA CYS A 182 5.91 2.27 2.10
C CYS A 182 6.41 2.42 3.54
N GLU A 183 5.70 3.20 4.36
CA GLU A 183 5.88 3.22 5.81
C GLU A 183 4.52 3.18 6.51
N ALA A 184 4.24 2.06 7.16
CA ALA A 184 3.00 1.90 7.91
C ALA A 184 2.97 2.87 9.11
N ASN A 185 1.82 3.50 9.37
CA ASN A 185 1.66 4.42 10.50
C ASN A 185 1.13 3.67 11.75
N VAL A 186 0.95 4.39 12.86
CA VAL A 186 0.46 3.85 14.14
C VAL A 186 -0.88 3.14 13.96
N ASN A 187 -0.97 1.93 14.52
CA ASN A 187 -2.21 1.14 14.60
C ASN A 187 -2.94 0.94 13.25
N TRP A 188 -2.18 0.83 12.15
CA TRP A 188 -2.74 0.72 10.80
C TRP A 188 -3.42 -0.63 10.53
N LEU A 189 -2.90 -1.72 11.09
CA LEU A 189 -3.31 -3.08 10.70
C LEU A 189 -4.66 -3.52 11.31
N PRO A 190 -4.93 -3.35 12.63
CA PRO A 190 -6.19 -3.78 13.23
C PRO A 190 -7.47 -3.26 12.55
N PRO A 191 -7.61 -1.97 12.18
CA PRO A 191 -8.82 -1.48 11.50
C PRO A 191 -9.11 -2.17 10.17
N LEU A 192 -8.06 -2.57 9.42
CA LEU A 192 -8.22 -3.30 8.16
C LEU A 192 -8.76 -4.72 8.43
N LEU A 193 -8.14 -5.43 9.36
CA LEU A 193 -8.50 -6.82 9.68
C LEU A 193 -9.87 -6.93 10.35
N ASP A 194 -10.20 -5.97 11.23
CA ASP A 194 -11.51 -5.88 11.87
C ASP A 194 -12.61 -5.74 10.83
N ARG A 195 -12.41 -4.88 9.83
CA ARG A 195 -13.41 -4.66 8.79
C ARG A 195 -13.63 -5.89 7.91
N ILE A 196 -12.57 -6.62 7.55
CA ILE A 196 -12.68 -7.89 6.82
C ILE A 196 -13.37 -8.96 7.70
N SER A 197 -13.12 -8.97 9.01
CA SER A 197 -13.75 -9.94 9.92
C SER A 197 -15.28 -9.77 9.99
N GLN A 198 -15.77 -8.53 9.84
CA GLN A 198 -17.20 -8.23 9.78
C GLN A 198 -17.83 -8.61 8.44
N ASN A 199 -17.09 -8.46 7.33
CA ASN A 199 -17.53 -8.87 6.01
C ASN A 199 -16.35 -9.38 5.18
N ARG A 200 -16.26 -10.71 5.08
CA ARG A 200 -15.21 -11.43 4.35
C ARG A 200 -15.07 -10.98 2.88
N LYS A 201 -16.15 -10.53 2.25
CA LYS A 201 -16.17 -10.11 0.84
C LYS A 201 -15.85 -8.62 0.64
N THR A 202 -15.44 -7.91 1.69
CA THR A 202 -14.97 -6.53 1.59
C THR A 202 -13.46 -6.51 1.38
N ILE A 203 -13.01 -5.84 0.32
CA ILE A 203 -11.61 -5.41 0.17
C ILE A 203 -11.47 -4.05 0.85
N VAL A 204 -10.42 -3.90 1.66
CA VAL A 204 -10.17 -2.68 2.43
C VAL A 204 -8.85 -2.04 2.07
N CYS A 205 -8.84 -0.73 1.92
CA CYS A 205 -7.67 0.07 1.60
C CYS A 205 -7.34 1.02 2.76
N PRO A 206 -6.07 1.17 3.16
CA PRO A 206 -5.67 2.25 4.05
C PRO A 206 -5.70 3.59 3.31
N MET A 207 -5.72 4.69 4.05
CA MET A 207 -5.33 5.98 3.50
C MET A 207 -3.87 5.91 3.07
N ILE A 208 -3.62 6.29 1.82
CA ILE A 208 -2.27 6.31 1.26
C ILE A 208 -1.74 7.73 1.41
N ASP A 209 -0.79 7.89 2.33
CA ASP A 209 -0.12 9.16 2.57
C ASP A 209 1.07 9.32 1.63
N VAL A 210 1.51 10.56 1.44
CA VAL A 210 2.67 10.90 0.62
C VAL A 210 3.93 10.88 1.47
N ILE A 211 4.93 10.14 1.01
CA ILE A 211 6.32 10.36 1.39
C ILE A 211 6.98 11.08 0.21
N ASP A 212 7.39 12.32 0.44
CA ASP A 212 7.98 13.17 -0.60
C ASP A 212 9.24 12.53 -1.19
N HIS A 213 9.33 12.48 -2.53
CA HIS A 213 10.43 11.80 -3.21
C HIS A 213 11.76 12.55 -3.12
N ASP A 214 11.78 13.82 -2.71
CA ASP A 214 12.98 14.63 -2.57
C ASP A 214 13.47 14.63 -1.12
N ASN A 215 12.63 15.05 -0.18
CA ASN A 215 12.99 15.30 1.21
C ASN A 215 12.40 14.28 2.20
N PHE A 216 11.59 13.31 1.75
CA PHE A 216 10.99 12.26 2.59
C PHE A 216 10.05 12.78 3.68
N GLY A 217 9.57 14.02 3.58
CA GLY A 217 8.49 14.53 4.41
C GLY A 217 7.24 13.66 4.26
N TYR A 218 6.57 13.40 5.38
CA TYR A 218 5.34 12.61 5.42
C TYR A 218 4.14 13.55 5.56
N ASP A 219 3.20 13.47 4.64
CA ASP A 219 1.97 14.26 4.66
C ASP A 219 0.79 13.49 4.04
N THR A 220 -0.43 13.93 4.26
CA THR A 220 -1.59 13.39 3.54
C THR A 220 -1.59 13.86 2.08
N GLN A 221 -2.25 13.09 1.21
CA GLN A 221 -2.56 13.59 -0.13
C GLN A 221 -3.53 14.78 -0.06
N ALA A 222 -3.45 15.68 -1.04
CA ALA A 222 -4.39 16.79 -1.15
C ALA A 222 -5.86 16.29 -1.10
N GLY A 223 -6.67 16.91 -0.25
CA GLY A 223 -8.08 16.51 -0.03
C GLY A 223 -8.28 15.30 0.89
N ASP A 224 -7.22 14.70 1.43
CA ASP A 224 -7.26 13.58 2.39
C ASP A 224 -8.19 12.43 1.97
N ALA A 225 -9.29 12.19 2.69
CA ALA A 225 -10.29 11.19 2.37
C ALA A 225 -11.04 11.54 1.06
N MET A 226 -10.68 10.85 -0.02
CA MET A 226 -11.29 10.99 -1.34
C MET A 226 -11.58 9.60 -1.92
N ARG A 227 -12.55 9.51 -2.83
CA ARG A 227 -12.90 8.26 -3.52
C ARG A 227 -12.03 8.08 -4.75
N GLY A 228 -11.56 6.86 -5.00
CA GLY A 228 -10.84 6.55 -6.22
C GLY A 228 -11.79 6.42 -7.42
N ALA A 229 -11.33 6.93 -8.55
CA ALA A 229 -12.03 6.99 -9.83
C ALA A 229 -11.02 6.92 -10.99
N PHE A 230 -11.48 7.15 -12.22
CA PHE A 230 -10.63 7.24 -13.40
C PHE A 230 -11.23 8.20 -14.43
N ASP A 231 -10.38 8.74 -15.30
CA ASP A 231 -10.84 9.40 -16.52
C ASP A 231 -10.98 8.39 -17.67
N TRP A 232 -11.54 8.83 -18.80
CA TRP A 232 -11.73 7.97 -19.98
C TRP A 232 -10.42 7.59 -20.70
N GLU A 233 -9.26 8.01 -20.20
CA GLU A 233 -7.96 7.51 -20.65
C GLU A 233 -7.39 6.44 -19.69
N MET A 234 -8.18 6.04 -18.69
CA MET A 234 -7.81 5.10 -17.63
C MET A 234 -6.66 5.59 -16.74
N TYR A 235 -6.52 6.91 -16.57
CA TYR A 235 -5.69 7.43 -15.49
C TYR A 235 -6.50 7.45 -14.20
N TYR A 236 -5.91 6.92 -13.14
CA TYR A 236 -6.48 6.97 -11.80
C TYR A 236 -6.68 8.42 -11.34
N LYS A 237 -7.84 8.71 -10.77
CA LYS A 237 -8.21 10.01 -10.20
C LYS A 237 -8.71 9.82 -8.78
N ARG A 238 -8.66 10.90 -8.00
CA ARG A 238 -9.32 11.03 -6.70
C ARG A 238 -10.40 12.09 -6.82
N ILE A 239 -11.62 11.77 -6.42
CA ILE A 239 -12.77 12.68 -6.42
C ILE A 239 -13.31 12.87 -5.00
N PRO A 240 -13.83 14.05 -4.65
CA PRO A 240 -14.37 14.30 -3.32
C PRO A 240 -15.54 13.37 -3.01
N ILE A 241 -15.76 13.07 -1.73
CA ILE A 241 -16.91 12.29 -1.28
C ILE A 241 -18.18 13.16 -1.42
N PRO A 242 -19.16 12.76 -2.23
CA PRO A 242 -20.44 13.47 -2.35
C PRO A 242 -21.12 13.63 -0.99
N ALA A 243 -21.79 14.76 -0.75
CA ALA A 243 -22.35 15.10 0.54
C ALA A 243 -23.33 14.04 1.07
N GLU A 244 -24.11 13.43 0.17
CA GLU A 244 -25.06 12.36 0.47
C GLU A 244 -24.40 11.01 0.86
N LEU A 245 -23.11 10.84 0.58
CA LEU A 245 -22.33 9.65 0.94
C LEU A 245 -21.39 9.89 2.13
N GLN A 246 -21.29 11.13 2.62
CA GLN A 246 -20.49 11.45 3.79
C GLN A 246 -21.08 10.79 5.04
N LYS A 247 -20.19 10.23 5.86
CA LYS A 247 -20.56 9.63 7.14
C LYS A 247 -20.66 10.72 8.21
N ASN A 248 -21.51 10.50 9.21
CA ASN A 248 -21.62 11.40 10.37
C ASN A 248 -20.30 11.49 11.12
N ASP A 249 -19.61 10.36 11.29
CA ASP A 249 -18.23 10.32 11.77
C ASP A 249 -17.29 10.17 10.56
N PRO A 250 -16.49 11.19 10.22
CA PRO A 250 -15.60 11.15 9.06
C PRO A 250 -14.45 10.15 9.20
N SER A 251 -14.27 9.54 10.39
CA SER A 251 -13.31 8.46 10.61
C SER A 251 -13.83 7.07 10.25
N GLU A 252 -15.12 6.95 9.89
CA GLU A 252 -15.72 5.67 9.51
C GLU A 252 -15.27 5.19 8.12
N PRO A 253 -15.23 3.86 7.90
CA PRO A 253 -15.06 3.30 6.57
C PRO A 253 -16.07 3.87 5.56
N PHE A 254 -15.58 4.22 4.37
CA PHE A 254 -16.40 4.71 3.27
C PHE A 254 -16.15 3.93 1.98
N GLU A 255 -17.18 3.84 1.14
CA GLU A 255 -17.10 3.09 -0.12
C GLU A 255 -16.25 3.83 -1.16
N SER A 256 -15.38 3.08 -1.83
CA SER A 256 -14.50 3.58 -2.89
C SER A 256 -14.75 2.81 -4.19
N PRO A 257 -15.10 3.48 -5.31
CA PRO A 257 -15.34 2.78 -6.57
C PRO A 257 -14.10 2.02 -7.08
N VAL A 258 -12.92 2.64 -6.98
CA VAL A 258 -11.66 2.10 -7.48
C VAL A 258 -10.56 2.28 -6.45
N MET A 259 -9.79 1.24 -6.15
CA MET A 259 -8.59 1.35 -5.31
C MET A 259 -7.41 1.95 -6.08
N ALA A 260 -6.44 2.53 -5.38
CA ALA A 260 -5.18 2.96 -6.01
C ALA A 260 -4.36 1.78 -6.57
N GLY A 261 -4.43 0.61 -5.91
CA GLY A 261 -3.85 -0.66 -6.36
C GLY A 261 -2.75 -1.22 -5.46
N GLY A 262 -1.85 -0.36 -4.97
CA GLY A 262 -0.63 -0.75 -4.25
C GLY A 262 -0.83 -1.35 -2.87
N LEU A 263 -1.81 -0.82 -2.14
CA LEU A 263 -1.99 -1.04 -0.71
C LEU A 263 -3.44 -1.42 -0.43
N PHE A 264 -3.67 -2.68 -0.06
CA PHE A 264 -5.00 -3.17 0.33
C PHE A 264 -4.90 -4.49 1.09
N ALA A 265 -5.98 -4.85 1.79
CA ALA A 265 -6.15 -6.15 2.41
C ALA A 265 -7.44 -6.83 1.94
N VAL A 266 -7.39 -8.16 1.83
CA VAL A 266 -8.48 -8.99 1.32
C VAL A 266 -8.44 -10.37 1.97
N ASP A 267 -9.60 -10.94 2.30
CA ASP A 267 -9.68 -12.35 2.71
C ASP A 267 -9.04 -13.25 1.64
N ARG A 268 -8.15 -14.16 2.06
CA ARG A 268 -7.37 -14.99 1.13
C ARG A 268 -8.26 -15.88 0.27
N LYS A 269 -9.32 -16.45 0.84
CA LYS A 269 -10.26 -17.29 0.07
C LYS A 269 -11.02 -16.44 -0.93
N TRP A 270 -11.48 -15.25 -0.52
CA TRP A 270 -12.20 -14.33 -1.38
C TRP A 270 -11.35 -13.86 -2.55
N PHE A 271 -10.07 -13.55 -2.32
CA PHE A 271 -9.15 -13.19 -3.40
C PHE A 271 -9.07 -14.27 -4.48
N TRP A 272 -9.01 -15.54 -4.09
CA TRP A 272 -8.98 -16.67 -5.03
C TRP A 272 -10.35 -17.02 -5.63
N GLU A 273 -11.45 -16.79 -4.91
CA GLU A 273 -12.81 -16.88 -5.44
C GLU A 273 -13.05 -15.87 -6.57
N LEU A 274 -12.43 -14.68 -6.50
CA LEU A 274 -12.40 -13.69 -7.58
C LEU A 274 -11.44 -14.06 -8.72
N GLY A 275 -10.72 -15.17 -8.60
CA GLY A 275 -9.68 -15.61 -9.54
C GLY A 275 -8.37 -14.85 -9.46
N GLY A 276 -8.13 -14.09 -8.38
CA GLY A 276 -6.99 -13.19 -8.24
C GLY A 276 -6.97 -12.12 -9.34
N TYR A 277 -5.80 -11.90 -9.92
CA TYR A 277 -5.58 -11.00 -11.05
C TYR A 277 -5.49 -11.78 -12.37
N ASP A 278 -5.87 -11.14 -13.47
CA ASP A 278 -5.63 -11.68 -14.81
C ASP A 278 -4.13 -11.80 -15.09
N THR A 279 -3.67 -13.04 -15.22
CA THR A 279 -2.26 -13.39 -15.49
C THR A 279 -1.73 -12.87 -16.82
N GLY A 280 -2.61 -12.43 -17.73
CA GLY A 280 -2.23 -11.78 -18.98
C GLY A 280 -2.04 -10.27 -18.88
N LEU A 281 -2.29 -9.66 -17.71
CA LEU A 281 -1.83 -8.31 -17.44
C LEU A 281 -0.32 -8.32 -17.23
N GLU A 282 0.37 -7.36 -17.85
CA GLU A 282 1.83 -7.33 -17.88
C GLU A 282 2.42 -6.46 -16.77
N ILE A 283 3.56 -5.82 -17.03
CA ILE A 283 4.49 -5.27 -16.03
C ILE A 283 3.85 -4.39 -14.95
N TRP A 284 2.96 -3.47 -15.32
CA TRP A 284 2.30 -2.52 -14.42
C TRP A 284 1.02 -1.96 -15.04
N GLY A 285 0.00 -1.75 -14.19
CA GLY A 285 -1.24 -1.05 -14.51
C GLY A 285 -2.33 -1.95 -15.09
N GLY A 286 -3.58 -1.64 -14.73
CA GLY A 286 -4.79 -2.36 -15.12
C GLY A 286 -5.34 -3.23 -13.99
N GLU A 287 -4.48 -3.75 -13.11
CA GLU A 287 -4.87 -4.70 -12.07
C GLU A 287 -5.77 -4.04 -11.01
N GLN A 288 -5.54 -2.76 -10.72
CA GLN A 288 -6.35 -2.01 -9.77
C GLN A 288 -7.79 -1.84 -10.26
N TYR A 289 -7.97 -1.68 -11.58
CA TYR A 289 -9.29 -1.60 -12.19
C TYR A 289 -9.96 -2.96 -12.16
N GLU A 290 -9.30 -3.99 -12.70
CA GLU A 290 -9.83 -5.35 -12.77
C GLU A 290 -10.38 -5.82 -11.41
N ILE A 291 -9.58 -5.73 -10.34
CA ILE A 291 -10.01 -6.18 -9.02
C ILE A 291 -11.11 -5.30 -8.43
N SER A 292 -11.11 -4.00 -8.72
CA SER A 292 -12.16 -3.07 -8.28
C SER A 292 -13.51 -3.42 -8.90
N PHE A 293 -13.53 -3.70 -10.20
CA PHE A 293 -14.76 -4.09 -10.87
C PHE A 293 -15.21 -5.49 -10.45
N LYS A 294 -14.29 -6.45 -10.36
CA LYS A 294 -14.59 -7.79 -9.84
C LYS A 294 -15.26 -7.73 -8.47
N VAL A 295 -14.72 -6.97 -7.53
CA VAL A 295 -15.28 -6.95 -6.18
C VAL A 295 -16.69 -6.38 -6.16
N TRP A 296 -16.96 -5.28 -6.89
CA TRP A 296 -18.29 -4.69 -6.95
C TRP A 296 -19.29 -5.54 -7.73
N MET A 297 -18.90 -6.03 -8.90
CA MET A 297 -19.79 -6.77 -9.81
C MET A 297 -20.05 -8.21 -9.36
N CYS A 298 -19.17 -8.80 -8.54
CA CYS A 298 -19.30 -10.17 -8.06
C CYS A 298 -19.79 -10.26 -6.60
N GLY A 299 -20.42 -9.19 -6.08
CA GLY A 299 -21.13 -9.21 -4.79
C GLY A 299 -20.26 -9.02 -3.55
N GLY A 300 -19.07 -8.43 -3.73
CA GLY A 300 -18.24 -7.89 -2.65
C GLY A 300 -18.39 -6.37 -2.51
N ARG A 301 -17.49 -5.78 -1.74
CA ARG A 301 -17.44 -4.33 -1.49
C ARG A 301 -15.99 -3.84 -1.45
N MET A 302 -15.79 -2.56 -1.73
CA MET A 302 -14.49 -1.89 -1.59
C MET A 302 -14.62 -0.69 -0.68
N GLU A 303 -13.79 -0.63 0.37
CA GLU A 303 -13.86 0.43 1.36
C GLU A 303 -12.48 0.99 1.71
N ASP A 304 -12.43 2.29 1.84
CA ASP A 304 -11.29 3.05 2.33
C ASP A 304 -11.46 3.24 3.85
N ILE A 305 -10.40 3.01 4.63
CA ILE A 305 -10.44 2.98 6.10
C ILE A 305 -9.64 4.16 6.68
N PRO A 306 -10.26 5.30 7.04
CA PRO A 306 -9.56 6.51 7.50
C PRO A 306 -8.62 6.31 8.69
N CYS A 307 -8.93 5.34 9.57
CA CYS A 307 -8.11 5.03 10.74
C CYS A 307 -6.90 4.14 10.45
N SER A 308 -6.77 3.62 9.23
CA SER A 308 -5.57 2.93 8.75
C SER A 308 -4.83 3.84 7.77
N ARG A 309 -3.56 4.15 8.04
CA ARG A 309 -2.76 5.01 7.17
C ARG A 309 -1.39 4.42 6.91
N VAL A 310 -0.93 4.54 5.67
CA VAL A 310 0.38 4.07 5.22
C VAL A 310 0.97 5.09 4.26
N GLY A 311 2.16 5.59 4.56
CA GLY A 311 2.90 6.46 3.64
C GLY A 311 3.47 5.67 2.47
N HIS A 312 3.48 6.28 1.29
CA HIS A 312 4.00 5.72 0.06
C HIS A 312 4.87 6.75 -0.67
N ILE A 313 6.03 6.33 -1.17
CA ILE A 313 6.90 7.20 -1.99
C ILE A 313 6.36 7.28 -3.41
N TYR A 314 5.75 8.39 -3.79
CA TYR A 314 5.36 8.65 -5.17
C TYR A 314 6.58 9.05 -5.98
N ARG A 315 7.03 8.18 -6.89
CA ARG A 315 8.24 8.40 -7.68
C ARG A 315 8.09 9.62 -8.59
N LYS A 316 9.18 10.36 -8.79
CA LYS A 316 9.29 11.44 -9.77
C LYS A 316 9.23 10.93 -11.21
N TYR A 317 9.74 9.72 -11.44
CA TYR A 317 9.66 8.98 -12.70
C TYR A 317 9.84 7.48 -12.47
N VAL A 318 9.47 6.65 -13.45
CA VAL A 318 9.66 5.19 -13.39
C VAL A 318 11.12 4.85 -13.70
N PRO A 319 11.89 4.25 -12.77
CA PRO A 319 13.33 4.02 -12.96
C PRO A 319 13.66 2.71 -13.68
N TYR A 320 12.73 1.76 -13.72
CA TYR A 320 12.96 0.44 -14.30
C TYR A 320 12.54 0.36 -15.77
N LYS A 321 13.24 -0.49 -16.51
CA LYS A 321 12.87 -0.81 -17.90
C LYS A 321 11.60 -1.65 -17.91
N VAL A 322 10.68 -1.30 -18.80
CA VAL A 322 9.47 -2.09 -19.10
C VAL A 322 9.74 -2.89 -20.38
N PRO A 323 9.95 -4.21 -20.31
CA PRO A 323 10.04 -5.05 -21.50
C PRO A 323 8.78 -4.85 -22.37
N GLY A 324 8.93 -4.44 -23.62
CA GLY A 324 7.80 -4.14 -24.52
C GLY A 324 7.37 -2.66 -24.60
N GLY A 325 7.95 -1.77 -23.77
CA GLY A 325 7.68 -0.32 -23.81
C GLY A 325 6.33 0.12 -23.21
N ILE A 326 5.95 1.39 -23.39
CA ILE A 326 4.74 2.00 -22.81
C ILE A 326 3.43 1.35 -23.34
N ASN A 327 3.50 0.59 -24.44
CA ASN A 327 2.36 -0.12 -25.03
C ASN A 327 1.76 -1.19 -24.10
N THR A 328 2.47 -1.63 -23.06
CA THR A 328 1.95 -2.59 -22.08
C THR A 328 0.76 -2.02 -21.30
N LEU A 329 0.76 -0.72 -20.99
CA LEU A 329 -0.35 -0.07 -20.29
C LEU A 329 -1.62 -0.02 -21.15
N ARG A 330 -1.46 0.32 -22.43
CA ARG A 330 -2.56 0.24 -23.39
C ARG A 330 -3.07 -1.19 -23.47
N HIS A 331 -2.21 -2.19 -23.66
CA HIS A 331 -2.63 -3.59 -23.72
C HIS A 331 -3.37 -4.05 -22.45
N SER A 332 -2.89 -3.70 -21.27
CA SER A 332 -3.57 -3.99 -20.00
C SER A 332 -4.94 -3.31 -19.92
N ALA A 333 -5.03 -2.02 -20.27
CA ALA A 333 -6.30 -1.29 -20.30
C ALA A 333 -7.28 -1.89 -21.32
N PHE A 334 -6.81 -2.19 -22.53
CA PHE A 334 -7.60 -2.86 -23.57
C PHE A 334 -8.13 -4.21 -23.10
N ARG A 335 -7.26 -5.06 -22.55
CA ARG A 335 -7.65 -6.38 -22.07
C ARG A 335 -8.68 -6.28 -20.94
N PHE A 336 -8.45 -5.38 -19.99
CA PHE A 336 -9.41 -5.05 -18.94
C PHE A 336 -10.78 -4.67 -19.53
N PHE A 337 -10.83 -3.75 -20.51
CA PHE A 337 -12.09 -3.34 -21.15
C PHE A 337 -12.80 -4.52 -21.81
N PHE A 338 -12.09 -5.41 -22.51
CA PHE A 338 -12.71 -6.56 -23.17
C PHE A 338 -13.23 -7.62 -22.18
N THR A 339 -12.60 -7.78 -21.02
CA THR A 339 -13.00 -8.81 -20.05
C THR A 339 -14.03 -8.34 -19.04
N SER A 340 -14.08 -7.05 -18.75
CA SER A 340 -14.78 -6.52 -17.57
C SER A 340 -15.83 -5.46 -17.89
N VAL A 341 -15.83 -4.91 -19.11
CA VAL A 341 -16.78 -3.87 -19.54
C VAL A 341 -17.68 -4.43 -20.64
N SER A 342 -18.97 -4.12 -20.60
CA SER A 342 -19.91 -4.70 -21.56
C SER A 342 -19.60 -4.24 -23.00
N PRO A 343 -19.92 -5.03 -24.04
CA PRO A 343 -19.69 -4.63 -25.44
C PRO A 343 -20.34 -3.29 -25.82
N LYS A 344 -21.43 -2.90 -25.14
CA LYS A 344 -22.14 -1.63 -25.34
C LYS A 344 -21.32 -0.43 -24.84
N GLU A 345 -20.68 -0.56 -23.69
CA GLU A 345 -19.80 0.46 -23.12
C GLU A 345 -18.46 0.55 -23.88
N PHE A 346 -17.96 -0.59 -24.38
CA PHE A 346 -16.83 -0.64 -25.31
C PHE A 346 -17.10 0.14 -26.61
N PHE A 347 -18.31 -0.01 -27.16
CA PHE A 347 -18.75 0.74 -28.35
C PHE A 347 -18.74 2.25 -28.10
N PHE A 348 -19.15 2.69 -26.91
CA PHE A 348 -19.13 4.10 -26.52
C PHE A 348 -17.69 4.65 -26.46
N PHE A 349 -16.77 3.89 -25.85
CA PHE A 349 -15.36 4.27 -25.74
C PHE A 349 -14.67 4.43 -27.11
N PHE A 350 -14.92 3.50 -28.04
CA PHE A 350 -14.24 3.50 -29.34
C PHE A 350 -14.84 4.45 -30.36
N PHE A 351 -16.17 4.57 -30.43
CA PHE A 351 -16.82 5.36 -31.48
C PHE A 351 -17.03 6.84 -31.12
N PHE A 352 -17.19 7.18 -29.84
CA PHE A 352 -17.44 8.57 -29.44
C PHE A 352 -16.17 9.36 -29.04
N SER A 353 -15.06 8.70 -28.67
CA SER A 353 -13.79 9.39 -28.37
C SER A 353 -13.14 10.05 -29.60
N HIS A 354 -13.45 9.59 -30.81
CA HIS A 354 -12.95 10.18 -32.06
C HIS A 354 -13.87 11.25 -32.68
N THR A 355 -15.03 11.53 -32.07
CA THR A 355 -16.01 12.49 -32.63
C THR A 355 -16.40 13.64 -31.70
N ALA A 356 -16.01 13.59 -30.41
CA ALA A 356 -16.25 14.70 -29.51
C ALA A 356 -15.21 15.82 -29.71
N LYS A 357 -15.53 16.79 -30.58
CA LYS A 357 -14.90 18.13 -30.51
C LYS A 357 -15.15 18.71 -29.10
N PRO A 358 -14.16 19.38 -28.49
CA PRO A 358 -14.34 19.99 -27.19
C PRO A 358 -15.38 21.11 -27.32
N VAL A 359 -16.48 21.00 -26.58
CA VAL A 359 -17.36 22.14 -26.34
C VAL A 359 -16.76 22.89 -25.15
N LEU A 360 -16.44 24.17 -25.43
CA LEU A 360 -15.84 25.18 -24.54
C LEU A 360 -16.54 25.32 -23.18
#